data_AF-A0A1W9YSZ2-F1
#
_entry.id   AF-A0A1W9YSZ2-F1
#
_cell.length_a   1.000
_cell.length_b   1.000
_cell.length_c   1.000
_cell.angle_alpha   90.00
_cell.angle_beta   90.00
_cell.angle_gamma   90.00
#
_symmetry.space_group_name_H-M   'P 1'
#
loop_
_entity.id
_entity.type
_entity.pdbx_description
1 polymer ?
#
loop_
_entity_poly.entity_id
_entity_poly.type
_entity_poly.pdbx_seq_one_letter_code
_entity_poly.pdbx_strand_id
1 'polypeptide(L)'
;VTDYVELICMPALMRRLSERAPGISIAIQHLTPTLPAEALDKGELDLVLGRFENVPARFQRRHWASETLQLVARRQHPLLAQAPDLATFLELQHLWV
;
A
#
# COMPACT_ATOMS: atom_id res chain seq x y z
N VAL A 1 7.15 -10.54 -4.83
CA VAL A 1 7.30 -9.14 -4.33
C VAL A 1 6.08 -8.86 -3.47
N THR A 2 6.28 -8.53 -2.19
CA THR A 2 5.19 -8.18 -1.26
C THR A 2 4.90 -6.69 -1.41
N ASP A 3 3.64 -6.32 -1.60
CA ASP A 3 3.22 -4.92 -1.69
C ASP A 3 3.36 -4.25 -0.31
N TYR A 4 3.71 -2.96 -0.29
CA TYR A 4 3.76 -2.15 0.92
C TYR A 4 2.46 -2.25 1.74
N VAL A 5 1.31 -2.19 1.07
CA VAL A 5 -0.01 -2.32 1.70
C VAL A 5 -0.19 -3.68 2.36
N GLU A 6 0.24 -4.75 1.68
CA GLU A 6 0.18 -6.12 2.19
C GLU A 6 1.04 -6.25 3.47
N LEU A 7 2.24 -5.68 3.45
CA LEU A 7 3.19 -5.72 4.57
C LEU A 7 2.61 -5.07 5.84
N ILE A 8 1.91 -3.93 5.71
CA ILE A 8 1.36 -3.21 6.86
C ILE A 8 -0.02 -3.76 7.30
N CYS A 9 -0.80 -4.32 6.38
CA CYS A 9 -2.18 -4.73 6.64
C CYS A 9 -2.28 -6.19 7.10
N MET A 10 -1.63 -7.10 6.38
CA MET A 10 -1.87 -8.54 6.52
C MET A 10 -1.49 -9.10 7.90
N PRO A 11 -0.37 -8.71 8.55
CA PRO A 11 -0.03 -9.26 9.86
C PRO A 11 -1.11 -9.01 10.92
N ALA A 12 -1.65 -7.78 10.96
CA ALA A 12 -2.70 -7.42 11.90
C ALA A 12 -4.04 -8.07 11.53
N LEU A 13 -4.34 -8.20 10.24
CA LEU A 13 -5.55 -8.85 9.74
C LEU A 13 -5.56 -10.35 10.06
N MET A 14 -4.48 -11.07 9.73
CA MET A 14 -4.33 -12.51 9.99
C MET A 14 -4.50 -12.84 11.47
N ARG A 15 -3.86 -12.05 12.35
CA ARG A 15 -3.99 -12.23 13.81
C ARG A 15 -5.44 -12.09 14.29
N ARG A 16 -6.21 -11.13 13.75
CA ARG A 16 -7.62 -10.97 14.11
C ARG A 16 -8.50 -12.10 13.58
N LEU A 17 -8.20 -12.58 12.38
CA LEU A 17 -8.98 -13.64 11.75
C LEU A 17 -8.72 -15.01 12.36
N SER A 18 -7.50 -15.28 12.83
CA SER A 18 -7.21 -16.52 13.57
C SER A 18 -8.06 -16.66 14.84
N GLU A 19 -8.43 -15.56 15.46
CA GLU A 19 -9.28 -15.54 16.66
C GLU A 19 -10.78 -15.53 16.32
N ARG A 20 -11.18 -14.74 15.31
CA ARG A 20 -12.60 -14.45 15.04
C ARG A 20 -13.24 -15.33 13.97
N ALA A 21 -12.45 -15.87 13.06
CA ALA A 21 -12.92 -16.66 11.94
C ALA A 21 -11.91 -17.78 11.62
N PRO A 22 -11.64 -18.69 12.58
CA PRO A 22 -10.71 -19.79 12.34
C PRO A 22 -11.25 -20.69 11.22
N GLY A 23 -10.40 -20.97 10.22
CA GLY A 23 -10.75 -21.83 9.08
C GLY A 23 -11.12 -21.10 7.79
N ILE A 24 -11.17 -19.77 7.79
CA ILE A 24 -11.28 -19.04 6.52
C ILE A 24 -9.96 -19.07 5.75
N SER A 25 -10.06 -18.99 4.43
CA SER A 25 -8.91 -18.80 3.54
C SER A 25 -8.96 -17.40 2.95
N ILE A 26 -7.79 -16.79 2.76
CA ILE A 26 -7.64 -15.52 2.06
C ILE A 26 -6.71 -15.74 0.87
N ALA A 27 -7.24 -15.45 -0.33
CA ALA A 27 -6.47 -15.39 -1.55
C ALA A 27 -6.13 -13.93 -1.86
N ILE A 28 -4.85 -13.65 -2.07
CA ILE A 28 -4.35 -12.30 -2.38
C ILE A 28 -3.82 -12.33 -3.81
N GLN A 29 -4.21 -11.32 -4.59
CA GLN A 29 -3.72 -11.11 -5.95
C GLN A 29 -3.01 -9.77 -6.04
N HIS A 30 -1.95 -9.70 -6.86
CA HIS A 30 -1.23 -8.45 -7.09
C HIS A 30 -2.14 -7.42 -7.74
N LEU A 31 -2.06 -6.19 -7.25
CA LEU A 31 -2.85 -5.10 -7.76
C LEU A 31 -2.32 -4.62 -9.12
N THR A 32 -3.23 -4.41 -10.08
CA THR A 32 -2.92 -3.72 -11.33
C THR A 32 -3.00 -2.20 -11.17
N PRO A 33 -2.32 -1.40 -12.01
CA PRO A 33 -2.38 0.07 -11.93
C PRO A 33 -3.79 0.65 -12.04
N THR A 34 -4.71 -0.09 -12.66
CA THR A 34 -6.12 0.26 -12.80
C THR A 34 -6.99 -0.60 -11.89
N LEU A 35 -8.14 -0.05 -11.47
CA LEU A 35 -9.15 -0.79 -10.72
C LEU A 35 -9.63 -2.00 -11.54
N PRO A 36 -9.53 -3.25 -11.04
CA PRO A 36 -10.03 -4.44 -11.72
C PRO A 36 -11.57 -4.55 -11.58
N ALA A 37 -12.28 -3.59 -12.18
CA ALA A 37 -13.73 -3.43 -12.02
C ALA A 37 -14.52 -4.66 -12.49
N GLU A 38 -14.11 -5.29 -13.59
CA GLU A 38 -14.78 -6.48 -14.13
C GLU A 38 -14.69 -7.68 -13.19
N ALA A 39 -13.53 -7.90 -12.56
CA ALA A 39 -13.34 -8.98 -11.59
C ALA A 39 -14.17 -8.75 -10.30
N LEU A 40 -14.29 -7.48 -9.87
CA LEU A 40 -15.22 -7.10 -8.79
C LEU A 40 -16.68 -7.33 -9.17
N ASP A 41 -17.09 -6.93 -10.38
CA ASP A 41 -18.47 -7.11 -10.86
C ASP A 41 -18.85 -8.59 -10.99
N LYS A 42 -17.90 -9.44 -11.38
CA LYS A 42 -18.10 -10.90 -11.51
C LYS A 42 -17.98 -11.67 -10.20
N GLY A 43 -17.56 -11.02 -9.11
CA GLY A 43 -17.30 -11.67 -7.82
C GLY A 43 -16.05 -12.56 -7.80
N GLU A 44 -15.12 -12.34 -8.75
CA GLU A 44 -13.80 -12.97 -8.73
C GLU A 44 -12.89 -12.32 -7.68
N LEU A 45 -13.16 -11.06 -7.34
CA LEU A 45 -12.56 -10.34 -6.22
C LEU A 45 -13.66 -9.83 -5.29
N ASP A 46 -13.48 -10.05 -3.99
CA ASP A 46 -14.40 -9.55 -2.96
C ASP A 46 -14.06 -8.11 -2.52
N LEU A 47 -12.76 -7.77 -2.51
CA LEU A 47 -12.26 -6.49 -2.04
C LEU A 47 -10.98 -6.12 -2.76
N VAL A 48 -10.82 -4.83 -3.04
CA VAL A 48 -9.58 -4.25 -3.55
C VAL A 48 -9.14 -3.12 -2.64
N LEU A 49 -7.86 -3.14 -2.27
CA LEU A 49 -7.23 -2.12 -1.44
C LEU A 49 -6.11 -1.44 -2.25
N GLY A 50 -6.28 -0.16 -2.55
CA GLY A 50 -5.34 0.58 -3.37
C GLY A 50 -5.78 2.03 -3.60
N ARG A 51 -5.01 2.74 -4.41
CA ARG A 51 -5.31 4.12 -4.82
C ARG A 51 -5.85 4.13 -6.24
N PHE A 52 -7.12 4.49 -6.39
CA PHE A 52 -7.78 4.63 -7.69
C PHE A 52 -8.35 6.04 -7.83
N GLU A 53 -8.07 6.68 -8.96
CA GLU A 53 -8.59 8.02 -9.25
C GLU A 53 -10.08 7.96 -9.59
N ASN A 54 -10.47 6.99 -10.41
CA ASN A 54 -11.84 6.83 -10.90
C ASN A 54 -12.42 5.50 -10.44
N VAL A 55 -13.26 5.54 -9.40
CA VAL A 55 -14.04 4.39 -8.94
C VAL A 55 -15.49 4.56 -9.42
N PRO A 56 -16.03 3.64 -10.24
CA PRO A 56 -17.43 3.67 -10.68
C PRO A 56 -18.41 3.76 -9.51
N ALA A 57 -19.47 4.56 -9.66
CA ALA A 57 -20.47 4.80 -8.60
C ALA A 57 -21.22 3.55 -8.12
N ARG A 58 -21.17 2.45 -8.89
CA ARG A 58 -21.73 1.16 -8.50
C ARG A 58 -20.95 0.47 -7.39
N PHE A 59 -19.69 0.85 -7.14
CA PHE A 59 -18.90 0.30 -6.06
C PHE A 59 -18.97 1.16 -4.80
N GLN A 60 -19.05 0.49 -3.65
CA GLN A 60 -18.83 1.14 -2.38
C GLN A 60 -17.32 1.32 -2.15
N ARG A 61 -16.93 2.49 -1.66
CA ARG A 61 -15.54 2.79 -1.31
C ARG A 61 -15.46 3.35 0.09
N ARG A 62 -14.39 2.98 0.80
CA ARG A 62 -14.07 3.51 2.12
C ARG A 62 -12.63 3.94 2.15
N HIS A 63 -12.38 5.13 2.68
CA HIS A 63 -11.03 5.58 2.97
C HIS A 63 -10.42 4.70 4.07
N TRP A 64 -9.23 4.18 3.82
CA TRP A 64 -8.51 3.33 4.77
C TRP A 64 -7.43 4.11 5.50
N ALA A 65 -6.51 4.72 4.74
CA ALA A 65 -5.39 5.49 5.27
C ALA A 65 -4.97 6.58 4.29
N SER A 66 -4.35 7.64 4.82
CA SER A 66 -3.64 8.66 4.05
C SER A 66 -2.18 8.61 4.44
N GLU A 67 -1.30 8.63 3.45
CA GLU A 67 0.14 8.60 3.66
C GLU A 67 0.83 9.74 2.92
N THR A 68 2.03 10.05 3.36
CA THR A 68 2.88 11.06 2.74
C THR A 68 4.22 10.42 2.46
N LEU A 69 4.79 10.71 1.29
CA LEU A 69 6.12 10.25 0.93
C LEU A 69 7.13 10.78 1.95
N GLN A 70 7.96 9.90 2.47
CA GLN A 70 9.02 10.22 3.42
C GLN A 70 10.38 9.90 2.81
N LEU A 71 11.39 10.64 3.23
CA LEU A 71 12.78 10.34 2.88
C LEU A 71 13.35 9.36 3.90
N VAL A 72 14.00 8.30 3.40
CA VAL A 72 14.69 7.32 4.23
C VAL A 72 16.18 7.37 3.91
N ALA A 73 17.00 7.53 4.95
CA ALA A 73 18.45 7.49 4.87
C ALA A 73 19.03 6.72 6.07
N ARG A 74 20.29 6.27 5.96
CA ARG A 74 20.97 5.62 7.08
C ARG A 74 21.10 6.58 8.28
N ARG A 75 20.99 6.07 9.51
CA ARG A 75 20.93 6.86 10.77
C ARG A 75 22.04 7.91 10.97
N GLN A 76 23.18 7.77 10.30
CA GLN A 76 24.33 8.69 10.38
C GLN A 76 24.85 9.05 8.98
N HIS A 77 23.94 9.27 8.03
CA HIS A 77 24.28 9.52 6.62
C HIS A 77 25.26 10.71 6.51
N PRO A 78 26.39 10.56 5.79
CA PRO A 78 27.51 11.48 5.94
C PRO A 78 27.22 12.87 5.38
N LEU A 79 26.23 12.96 4.48
CA LEU A 79 25.76 14.19 3.86
C LEU A 79 24.46 14.73 4.49
N LEU A 80 23.88 14.03 5.47
CA LEU A 80 22.62 14.44 6.11
C LEU A 80 22.78 14.45 7.63
N ALA A 81 23.07 15.62 8.18
CA ALA A 81 23.01 15.87 9.62
C ALA A 81 21.57 16.12 10.13
N GLN A 82 20.69 16.57 9.23
CA GLN A 82 19.28 16.86 9.46
C GLN A 82 18.46 16.55 8.20
N ALA A 83 17.13 16.72 8.26
CA ALA A 83 16.29 16.59 7.08
C ALA A 83 16.74 17.59 5.99
N PRO A 84 16.93 17.14 4.73
CA PRO A 84 17.39 18.03 3.66
C PRO A 84 16.27 19.00 3.26
N ASP A 85 16.66 20.20 2.85
CA ASP A 85 15.79 21.05 2.06
C ASP A 85 15.75 20.56 0.59
N LEU A 86 14.95 21.22 -0.26
CA LEU A 86 14.80 20.80 -1.65
C LEU A 86 16.11 20.87 -2.44
N ALA A 87 16.93 21.90 -2.21
CA ALA A 87 18.20 22.05 -2.92
C ALA A 87 19.16 20.90 -2.56
N THR A 88 19.32 20.64 -1.27
CA THR A 88 20.14 19.54 -0.76
C THR A 88 19.60 18.20 -1.27
N PHE A 89 18.28 18.00 -1.27
CA PHE A 89 17.67 16.77 -1.78
C PHE A 89 18.07 16.50 -3.23
N LEU A 90 17.98 17.51 -4.10
CA LEU A 90 18.27 17.37 -5.54
C LEU A 90 19.76 17.11 -5.85
N GLU A 91 20.66 17.47 -4.95
CA GLU A 91 22.11 17.21 -5.08
C GLU A 91 22.51 15.79 -4.63
N LEU A 92 21.65 15.11 -3.87
CA LEU A 92 21.93 13.77 -3.38
C LEU A 92 21.70 12.71 -4.45
N GLN A 93 22.41 11.59 -4.33
CA GLN A 93 22.13 10.42 -5.15
C GLN A 93 20.90 9.69 -4.60
N HIS A 94 19.91 9.47 -5.46
CA HIS A 94 18.69 8.74 -5.13
C HIS A 94 18.76 7.30 -5.60
N LEU A 95 18.26 6.38 -4.77
CA LEU A 95 17.98 5.01 -5.18
C LEU A 95 16.61 4.99 -5.86
N TRP A 96 16.58 4.55 -7.11
CA TRP A 96 15.34 4.20 -7.80
C TRP A 96 15.03 2.73 -7.53
N VAL A 97 13.79 2.43 -7.10
CA VAL A 97 13.30 1.06 -6.83
C VAL A 97 12.05 0.82 -7.65
#